data_AF-A0A951SKT5-F1
#
_entry.id   AF-A0A951SKT5-F1
#
_cell.length_a   1.000
_cell.length_b   1.000
_cell.length_c   1.000
_cell.angle_alpha   90.00
_cell.angle_beta   90.00
_cell.angle_gamma   90.00
#
_symmetry.space_group_name_H-M   'P 1'
#
loop_
_entity.id
_entity.type
_entity.pdbx_description
1 polymer ?
#
loop_
_entity_poly.entity_id
_entity_poly.type
_entity_poly.pdbx_seq_one_letter_code
_entity_poly.pdbx_strand_id
1 'polypeptide(L)'
;MRAIPFGEAVAGGEAAVAKLSERPARIALVLAESQDILAQAALSVLGTLADAGDAIPDGPDDAAELLARLGGRRPAFAESLLLPDYLAFFHALPGSFQVGVADRWGAAEQDPRFRAGELHCGTFALPVTRCGRVAIVVAAPTGNIPPRHGKLAVHAWLQDVFRADAAFLLEMSQP
;
A
#
# COMPACT_ATOMS: atom_id res chain seq x y z
N MET A 1 14.75 8.37 8.54
CA MET A 1 13.49 7.69 8.19
C MET A 1 12.38 8.73 8.31
N ARG A 2 11.75 9.14 7.21
CA ARG A 2 10.64 10.10 7.23
C ARG A 2 9.37 9.29 7.47
N ALA A 3 8.78 9.40 8.66
CA ALA A 3 7.48 8.79 8.90
C ALA A 3 6.47 9.41 7.92
N ILE A 4 5.71 8.58 7.19
CA ILE A 4 4.50 9.06 6.54
C ILE A 4 3.59 9.51 7.68
N PRO A 5 3.14 10.77 7.73
CA PRO A 5 2.04 11.11 8.61
C PRO A 5 0.85 10.28 8.14
N PHE A 6 0.58 9.16 8.82
CA PHE A 6 -0.66 8.45 8.63
C PHE A 6 -1.74 9.45 9.01
N GLY A 7 -2.48 9.91 8.01
CA GLY A 7 -3.61 10.78 8.22
C GLY A 7 -4.60 10.07 9.11
N GLU A 8 -5.30 10.87 9.91
CA GLU A 8 -6.47 10.45 10.67
C GLU A 8 -7.37 9.52 9.84
N ALA A 9 -7.85 8.44 10.45
CA ALA A 9 -8.80 7.54 9.83
C ALA A 9 -9.95 8.33 9.20
N VAL A 10 -10.31 8.00 7.96
CA VAL A 10 -11.41 8.65 7.26
C VAL A 10 -12.51 7.64 6.97
N ALA A 11 -13.71 7.96 7.45
CA ALA A 11 -14.91 7.18 7.23
C ALA A 11 -15.36 7.30 5.76
N GLY A 12 -14.69 6.55 4.87
CA GLY A 12 -15.02 6.46 3.46
C GLY A 12 -14.42 7.56 2.58
N GLY A 13 -14.78 7.50 1.29
CA GLY A 13 -14.16 8.30 0.24
C GLY A 13 -14.44 9.80 0.35
N GLU A 14 -15.64 10.20 0.75
CA GLU A 14 -16.02 11.62 0.85
C GLU A 14 -15.22 12.35 1.94
N ALA A 15 -15.00 11.70 3.09
CA ALA A 15 -14.15 12.23 4.16
C ALA A 15 -12.67 12.31 3.75
N ALA A 16 -12.19 11.33 2.96
CA ALA A 16 -10.85 11.39 2.37
C ALA A 16 -10.72 12.60 1.43
N VAL A 17 -11.70 12.80 0.55
CA VAL A 17 -11.76 13.93 -0.40
C VAL A 17 -11.72 15.28 0.31
N ALA A 18 -12.49 15.47 1.39
CA ALA A 18 -12.50 16.73 2.14
C ALA A 18 -11.12 17.11 2.68
N LYS A 19 -10.32 16.12 3.12
CA LYS A 19 -8.95 16.32 3.59
C LYS A 19 -7.92 16.53 2.47
N LEU A 20 -8.27 16.29 1.21
CA LEU A 20 -7.40 16.57 0.06
C LEU A 20 -7.35 18.07 -0.31
N SER A 21 -8.07 18.92 0.40
CA SER A 21 -8.04 20.39 0.28
C SER A 21 -6.63 20.99 0.50
N GLU A 22 -5.75 20.30 1.23
CA GLU A 22 -4.34 20.66 1.40
C GLU A 22 -3.43 20.29 0.19
N ARG A 23 -4.00 19.65 -0.84
CA ARG A 23 -3.32 19.20 -2.08
C ARG A 23 -1.97 18.49 -1.84
N PRO A 24 -1.94 17.37 -1.10
CA PRO A 24 -0.73 16.55 -0.98
C PRO A 24 -0.24 16.09 -2.35
N ALA A 25 1.06 16.19 -2.63
CA ALA A 25 1.59 15.86 -3.95
C ALA A 25 1.44 14.37 -4.30
N ARG A 26 1.50 13.47 -3.32
CA ARG A 26 1.23 12.03 -3.46
C ARG A 26 0.41 11.48 -2.32
N ILE A 27 -0.59 10.66 -2.66
CA ILE A 27 -1.61 10.16 -1.74
C ILE A 27 -1.55 8.63 -1.69
N ALA A 28 -1.57 8.06 -0.50
CA ALA A 28 -1.83 6.64 -0.29
C ALA A 28 -3.28 6.45 0.18
N LEU A 29 -4.08 5.68 -0.54
CA LEU A 29 -5.38 5.18 -0.09
C LEU A 29 -5.18 3.77 0.45
N VAL A 30 -5.46 3.58 1.73
CA VAL A 30 -5.26 2.31 2.44
C VAL A 30 -6.62 1.71 2.73
N LEU A 31 -6.97 0.63 2.04
CA LEU A 31 -8.19 -0.12 2.34
C LEU A 31 -7.92 -0.94 3.61
N ALA A 32 -8.76 -0.79 4.63
CA ALA A 32 -8.66 -1.60 5.85
C ALA A 32 -8.73 -3.10 5.54
N GLU A 33 -9.59 -3.48 4.59
CA GLU A 33 -9.77 -4.85 4.13
C GLU A 33 -9.95 -4.93 2.61
N SER A 34 -9.75 -6.13 2.06
CA SER A 34 -9.96 -6.40 0.63
C SER A 34 -11.45 -6.64 0.32
N GLN A 35 -12.28 -5.62 0.54
CA GLN A 35 -13.74 -5.67 0.37
C GLN A 35 -14.21 -4.75 -0.75
N ASP A 36 -15.31 -5.14 -1.40
CA ASP A 36 -15.90 -4.41 -2.53
C ASP A 36 -16.31 -2.98 -2.15
N ILE A 37 -16.93 -2.80 -0.98
CA ILE A 37 -17.35 -1.48 -0.49
C ILE A 37 -16.17 -0.50 -0.31
N LEU A 38 -15.02 -1.00 0.15
CA LEU A 38 -13.81 -0.19 0.32
C LEU A 38 -13.11 0.10 -1.01
N ALA A 39 -13.15 -0.86 -1.94
CA ALA A 39 -12.71 -0.63 -3.31
C ALA A 39 -13.57 0.43 -4.01
N GLN A 40 -14.90 0.37 -3.84
CA GLN A 40 -15.81 1.37 -4.39
C GLN A 40 -15.57 2.76 -3.78
N ALA A 41 -15.29 2.84 -2.48
CA ALA A 41 -14.90 4.09 -1.84
C ALA A 41 -13.60 4.66 -2.44
N ALA A 42 -12.59 3.83 -2.70
CA ALA A 42 -11.37 4.26 -3.36
C ALA A 42 -11.62 4.79 -4.78
N LEU A 43 -12.48 4.12 -5.57
CA LEU A 43 -12.87 4.59 -6.90
C LEU A 43 -13.59 5.93 -6.86
N SER A 44 -14.45 6.16 -5.87
CA SER A 44 -15.12 7.45 -5.68
C SER A 44 -14.12 8.59 -5.39
N VAL A 45 -13.07 8.32 -4.61
CA VAL A 45 -11.97 9.28 -4.41
C VAL A 45 -11.24 9.54 -5.72
N LEU A 46 -10.91 8.51 -6.51
CA LEU A 46 -10.26 8.67 -7.81
C LEU A 46 -11.11 9.52 -8.78
N GLY A 47 -12.41 9.26 -8.84
CA GLY A 47 -13.35 10.05 -9.67
C GLY A 47 -13.37 11.51 -9.25
N THR A 48 -13.42 11.78 -7.95
CA THR A 48 -13.39 13.16 -7.44
C THR A 48 -12.07 13.88 -7.74
N LEU A 49 -10.94 13.17 -7.66
CA LEU A 49 -9.64 13.70 -8.08
C LEU A 49 -9.61 14.02 -9.57
N ALA A 50 -10.15 13.13 -10.41
CA ALA A 50 -10.27 13.36 -11.85
C ALA A 50 -11.14 14.58 -12.17
N ASP A 51 -12.29 14.74 -11.50
CA ASP A 51 -13.17 15.91 -11.63
C ASP A 51 -12.48 17.21 -11.20
N ALA A 52 -11.55 17.13 -10.24
CA ALA A 52 -10.72 18.25 -9.81
C ALA A 52 -9.52 18.53 -10.75
N GLY A 53 -9.36 17.76 -11.82
CA GLY A 53 -8.35 17.93 -12.86
C GLY A 53 -7.07 17.10 -12.68
N ASP A 54 -7.06 16.14 -11.77
CA ASP A 54 -5.92 15.23 -11.63
C ASP A 54 -5.88 14.14 -12.70
N ALA A 55 -4.68 13.80 -13.15
CA ALA A 55 -4.47 12.66 -14.03
C ALA A 55 -4.51 11.35 -13.24
N ILE A 56 -5.40 10.44 -13.65
CA ILE A 56 -5.54 9.08 -13.09
C ILE A 56 -5.15 8.04 -14.16
N PRO A 57 -3.88 7.98 -14.60
CA PRO A 57 -3.44 6.98 -15.56
C PRO A 57 -3.51 5.60 -14.93
N ASP A 58 -3.77 4.57 -15.74
CA ASP A 58 -3.84 3.17 -15.32
C ASP A 58 -4.78 2.94 -14.13
N GLY A 59 -5.84 3.74 -14.02
CA GLY A 59 -6.95 3.53 -13.10
C GLY A 59 -7.55 2.13 -13.24
N PRO A 60 -8.03 1.51 -12.15
CA PRO A 60 -8.94 0.37 -12.27
C PRO A 60 -10.28 0.81 -12.87
N ASP A 61 -10.85 0.00 -13.75
CA ASP A 61 -12.15 0.22 -14.39
C ASP A 61 -13.30 0.07 -13.39
N ASP A 62 -13.17 -0.88 -12.46
CA ASP A 62 -14.17 -1.17 -11.43
C ASP A 62 -13.55 -1.76 -10.15
N ALA A 63 -14.41 -1.99 -9.14
CA ALA A 63 -14.00 -2.47 -7.82
C ALA A 63 -13.42 -3.89 -7.90
N ALA A 64 -13.98 -4.74 -8.76
CA ALA A 64 -13.52 -6.10 -8.97
C ALA A 64 -12.10 -6.11 -9.57
N GLU A 65 -11.83 -5.23 -10.53
CA GLU A 65 -10.51 -5.07 -11.13
C GLU A 65 -9.50 -4.55 -10.11
N LEU A 66 -9.87 -3.53 -9.32
CA LEU A 66 -9.03 -3.02 -8.23
C LEU A 66 -8.66 -4.14 -7.24
N LEU A 67 -9.65 -4.90 -6.76
CA LEU A 67 -9.41 -6.02 -5.84
C LEU A 67 -8.57 -7.13 -6.49
N ALA A 68 -8.75 -7.41 -7.78
CA ALA A 68 -7.94 -8.38 -8.50
C ALA A 68 -6.46 -7.95 -8.57
N ARG A 69 -6.20 -6.66 -8.82
CA ARG A 69 -4.84 -6.07 -8.80
C ARG A 69 -4.23 -6.17 -7.41
N LEU A 70 -4.96 -5.78 -6.36
CA LEU A 70 -4.52 -5.85 -4.96
C LEU A 70 -4.35 -7.30 -4.43
N GLY A 71 -5.07 -8.26 -5.00
CA GLY A 71 -4.89 -9.69 -4.73
C GLY A 71 -3.60 -10.27 -5.33
N GLY A 72 -2.98 -9.57 -6.29
CA GLY A 72 -1.83 -10.07 -7.04
C GLY A 72 -2.20 -11.13 -8.09
N ARG A 73 -3.43 -11.06 -8.63
CA ARG A 73 -3.92 -12.00 -9.66
C ARG A 73 -3.49 -11.64 -11.09
N ARG A 74 -2.77 -10.53 -11.29
CA ARG A 74 -2.19 -10.19 -12.60
C ARG A 74 -0.77 -10.74 -12.75
N PRO A 75 -0.38 -11.20 -13.95
CA PRO A 75 0.88 -11.90 -14.21
C PRO A 75 2.14 -11.01 -14.07
N ALA A 76 1.99 -9.69 -13.99
CA ALA A 76 3.07 -8.77 -13.63
C ALA A 76 2.56 -7.81 -12.55
N PHE A 77 3.22 -7.80 -11.40
CA PHE A 77 3.05 -6.71 -10.44
C PHE A 77 3.73 -5.48 -11.05
N ALA A 78 2.98 -4.38 -11.19
CA ALA A 78 3.50 -3.15 -11.81
C ALA A 78 4.59 -2.50 -10.96
N GLU A 79 4.49 -2.65 -9.64
CA GLU A 79 5.41 -2.03 -8.69
C GLU A 79 6.22 -3.10 -7.94
N SER A 80 7.46 -2.74 -7.63
CA SER A 80 8.40 -3.64 -6.99
C SER A 80 9.33 -2.89 -6.04
N LEU A 81 9.94 -3.61 -5.10
CA LEU A 81 10.94 -3.07 -4.18
C LEU A 81 12.12 -4.02 -4.09
N LEU A 82 13.32 -3.54 -4.39
CA LEU A 82 14.53 -4.36 -4.33
C LEU A 82 14.77 -4.86 -2.91
N LEU A 83 15.30 -6.09 -2.79
CA LEU A 83 15.58 -6.68 -1.48
C LEU A 83 16.48 -5.79 -0.59
N PRO A 84 17.56 -5.16 -1.09
CA PRO A 84 18.41 -4.30 -0.25
C PRO A 84 17.67 -3.07 0.28
N ASP A 85 16.79 -2.46 -0.51
CA ASP A 85 15.98 -1.32 -0.09
C ASP A 85 14.99 -1.74 1.01
N TYR A 86 14.38 -2.91 0.85
CA TYR A 86 13.53 -3.50 1.88
C TYR A 86 14.30 -3.80 3.18
N LEU A 87 15.48 -4.41 3.09
CA LEU A 87 16.29 -4.76 4.26
C LEU A 87 16.77 -3.51 4.99
N ALA A 88 17.13 -2.44 4.28
CA ALA A 88 17.48 -1.16 4.87
C ALA A 88 16.32 -0.59 5.70
N PHE A 89 15.09 -0.64 5.17
CA PHE A 89 13.89 -0.28 5.91
C PHE A 89 13.65 -1.21 7.12
N PHE A 90 13.72 -2.53 6.92
CA PHE A 90 13.42 -3.52 7.94
C PHE A 90 14.38 -3.43 9.14
N HIS A 91 15.67 -3.21 8.88
CA HIS A 91 16.68 -3.05 9.92
C HIS A 91 16.60 -1.72 10.68
N ALA A 92 15.85 -0.73 10.17
CA ALA A 92 15.55 0.50 10.89
C ALA A 92 14.39 0.35 11.90
N LEU A 93 13.62 -0.75 11.83
CA LEU A 93 12.54 -1.04 12.79
C LEU A 93 13.10 -1.46 14.16
N PRO A 94 12.32 -1.39 15.25
CA PRO A 94 12.75 -1.87 16.56
C PRO A 94 13.20 -3.34 16.52
N GLY A 95 14.32 -3.67 17.18
CA GLY A 95 14.89 -5.02 17.14
C GLY A 95 13.93 -6.12 17.60
N SER A 96 13.09 -5.85 18.60
CA SER A 96 12.05 -6.80 19.06
C SER A 96 11.02 -7.12 17.97
N PHE A 97 10.67 -6.14 17.14
CA PHE A 97 9.77 -6.34 16.00
C PHE A 97 10.45 -7.16 14.90
N GLN A 98 11.73 -6.88 14.62
CA GLN A 98 12.52 -7.66 13.65
C GLN A 98 12.58 -9.14 14.05
N VAL A 99 12.89 -9.43 15.32
CA VAL A 99 12.91 -10.80 15.86
C VAL A 99 11.55 -11.46 15.73
N GLY A 100 10.47 -10.80 16.12
CA GLY A 100 9.12 -11.36 16.01
C GLY A 100 8.72 -11.71 14.57
N VAL A 101 9.08 -10.87 13.59
CA VAL A 101 8.85 -11.15 12.17
C VAL A 101 9.68 -12.35 11.71
N ALA A 102 10.98 -12.38 12.02
CA ALA A 102 11.89 -13.44 11.61
C ALA A 102 11.52 -14.81 12.22
N ASP A 103 11.17 -14.85 13.51
CA ASP A 103 10.74 -16.07 14.20
C ASP A 103 9.46 -16.64 13.60
N ARG A 104 8.53 -15.77 13.16
CA ARG A 104 7.24 -16.19 12.63
C ARG A 104 7.29 -16.56 11.15
N TRP A 105 8.07 -15.83 10.36
CA TRP A 105 8.01 -15.88 8.90
C TRP A 105 9.32 -16.30 8.22
N GLY A 106 10.42 -16.41 8.97
CA GLY A 106 11.73 -16.75 8.43
C GLY A 106 12.42 -15.55 7.77
N ALA A 107 13.27 -15.84 6.79
CA ALA A 107 13.97 -14.82 6.02
C ALA A 107 13.05 -14.11 5.01
N ALA A 108 13.40 -12.88 4.62
CA ALA A 108 12.65 -12.06 3.68
C ALA A 108 12.40 -12.76 2.34
N GLU A 109 13.37 -13.54 1.88
CA GLU A 109 13.37 -14.30 0.64
C GLU A 109 12.38 -15.48 0.65
N GLN A 110 11.90 -15.90 1.83
CA GLN A 110 10.90 -16.94 1.97
C GLN A 110 9.46 -16.40 1.80
N ASP A 111 9.30 -15.09 1.65
CA ASP A 111 7.99 -14.49 1.45
C ASP A 111 7.42 -14.87 0.06
N PRO A 112 6.13 -15.25 -0.03
CA PRO A 112 5.49 -15.57 -1.32
C PRO A 112 5.52 -14.45 -2.37
N ARG A 113 5.76 -13.21 -1.96
CA ARG A 113 5.88 -12.03 -2.84
C ARG A 113 7.32 -11.75 -3.26
N PHE A 114 8.31 -12.45 -2.71
CA PHE A 114 9.69 -12.34 -3.16
C PHE A 114 9.90 -13.03 -4.51
N ARG A 115 10.72 -12.42 -5.36
CA ARG A 115 11.17 -12.96 -6.64
C ARG A 115 12.69 -12.84 -6.69
N ALA A 116 13.37 -13.98 -6.81
CA ALA A 116 14.81 -13.99 -7.00
C ALA A 116 15.18 -13.29 -8.31
N GLY A 117 16.26 -12.51 -8.30
CA GLY A 117 16.81 -11.88 -9.48
C GLY A 117 18.00 -12.68 -10.00
N GLU A 118 18.17 -12.74 -11.32
CA GLU A 118 19.35 -13.36 -11.92
C GLU A 118 20.59 -12.45 -11.81
N LEU A 119 20.38 -11.13 -11.92
CA LEU A 119 21.44 -10.10 -11.96
C LEU A 119 21.38 -9.12 -10.78
N HIS A 120 20.44 -9.30 -9.87
CA HIS A 120 20.25 -8.47 -8.67
C HIS A 120 19.84 -9.34 -7.49
N CYS A 121 19.90 -8.80 -6.27
CA CYS A 121 19.55 -9.52 -5.03
C CYS A 121 18.08 -9.95 -4.90
N GLY A 122 17.28 -9.90 -5.97
CA GLY A 122 15.84 -10.12 -5.96
C GLY A 122 15.02 -8.88 -5.60
N THR A 123 13.70 -9.04 -5.67
CA THR A 123 12.72 -7.97 -5.45
C THR A 123 11.44 -8.52 -4.83
N PHE A 124 10.73 -7.68 -4.08
CA PHE A 124 9.33 -7.91 -3.74
C PHE A 124 8.45 -7.44 -4.89
N ALA A 125 7.50 -8.27 -5.27
CA ALA A 125 6.44 -7.93 -6.20
C ALA A 125 5.24 -7.39 -5.40
N LEU A 126 4.87 -6.13 -5.59
CA LEU A 126 4.01 -5.42 -4.64
C LEU A 126 2.54 -5.41 -5.08
N PRO A 127 1.59 -5.82 -4.22
CA PRO A 127 0.15 -5.79 -4.48
C PRO A 127 -0.43 -4.37 -4.35
N VAL A 128 0.07 -3.43 -5.15
CA VAL A 128 -0.35 -2.03 -5.10
C VAL A 128 -0.92 -1.64 -6.45
N THR A 129 -1.91 -0.77 -6.43
CA THR A 129 -2.43 -0.14 -7.65
C THR A 129 -2.02 1.31 -7.64
N ARG A 130 -1.11 1.70 -8.54
CA ARG A 130 -0.68 3.08 -8.69
C ARG A 130 -1.41 3.73 -9.85
N CYS A 131 -1.98 4.89 -9.60
CA CYS A 131 -2.66 5.71 -10.59
C CYS A 131 -2.13 7.15 -10.49
N GLY A 132 -1.07 7.45 -11.24
CA GLY A 132 -0.41 8.76 -11.21
C GLY A 132 0.18 9.08 -9.83
N ARG A 133 -0.43 10.08 -9.16
CA ARG A 133 -0.06 10.52 -7.80
C ARG A 133 -0.77 9.77 -6.67
N VAL A 134 -1.59 8.78 -6.98
CA VAL A 134 -2.32 7.98 -6.00
C VAL A 134 -1.76 6.56 -5.98
N ALA A 135 -1.54 6.01 -4.79
CA ALA A 135 -1.26 4.60 -4.59
C ALA A 135 -2.37 3.98 -3.72
N ILE A 136 -2.94 2.87 -4.17
CA ILE A 136 -3.98 2.13 -3.45
C ILE A 136 -3.39 0.82 -2.95
N VAL A 137 -3.58 0.53 -1.66
CA VAL A 137 -3.06 -0.67 -1.00
C VAL A 137 -4.09 -1.25 -0.04
N VAL A 138 -3.94 -2.51 0.35
CA VAL A 138 -4.68 -3.11 1.47
C VAL A 138 -3.80 -3.13 2.70
N ALA A 139 -4.34 -2.68 3.83
CA ALA A 139 -3.69 -2.68 5.13
C ALA A 139 -3.10 -4.06 5.49
N ALA A 140 -2.12 -4.04 6.39
CA ALA A 140 -1.71 -5.25 7.06
C ALA A 140 -2.81 -5.68 8.04
N PRO A 141 -3.08 -6.99 8.21
CA PRO A 141 -3.97 -7.46 9.26
C PRO A 141 -3.50 -6.92 10.61
N THR A 142 -4.42 -6.38 11.40
CA THR A 142 -4.16 -5.97 12.78
C THR A 142 -4.25 -7.18 13.72
N GLY A 143 -3.34 -7.29 14.70
CA GLY A 143 -3.40 -8.34 15.72
C GLY A 143 -2.03 -8.69 16.30
N ASN A 144 -1.99 -9.75 17.12
CA ASN A 144 -0.77 -10.21 17.81
C ASN A 144 0.23 -10.94 16.89
N ILE A 145 -0.13 -11.17 15.63
CA ILE A 145 0.74 -11.83 14.65
C ILE A 145 1.45 -10.73 13.84
N PRO A 146 2.79 -10.68 13.82
CA PRO A 146 3.50 -9.68 13.05
C PRO A 146 3.19 -9.81 11.55
N PRO A 147 3.21 -8.71 10.79
CA PRO A 147 2.99 -8.76 9.34
C PRO A 147 4.12 -9.52 8.63
N ARG A 148 3.78 -10.19 7.53
CA ARG A 148 4.76 -10.81 6.62
C ARG A 148 5.64 -9.76 5.95
N HIS A 149 6.83 -10.16 5.50
CA HIS A 149 7.78 -9.28 4.81
C HIS A 149 7.16 -8.56 3.61
N GLY A 150 6.37 -9.24 2.78
CA GLY A 150 5.73 -8.62 1.62
C GLY A 150 4.73 -7.50 1.98
N LYS A 151 4.12 -7.53 3.17
CA LYS A 151 3.26 -6.43 3.67
C LYS A 151 4.11 -5.27 4.19
N LEU A 152 5.22 -5.56 4.87
CA LEU A 152 6.18 -4.55 5.28
C LEU A 152 6.86 -3.87 4.07
N ALA A 153 7.12 -4.61 3.00
CA ALA A 153 7.68 -4.10 1.76
C ALA A 153 6.75 -3.07 1.06
N VAL A 154 5.43 -3.27 1.12
CA VAL A 154 4.47 -2.25 0.65
C VAL A 154 4.59 -0.97 1.46
N HIS A 155 4.72 -1.06 2.78
CA HIS A 155 4.89 0.12 3.63
C HIS A 155 6.22 0.84 3.36
N ALA A 156 7.32 0.09 3.22
CA ALA A 156 8.63 0.62 2.83
C ALA A 156 8.55 1.34 1.47
N TRP A 157 7.91 0.73 0.48
CA TRP A 157 7.72 1.33 -0.84
C TRP A 157 6.89 2.61 -0.77
N LEU A 158 5.80 2.63 -0.01
CA LEU A 158 4.99 3.84 0.20
C LEU A 158 5.81 4.98 0.80
N GLN A 159 6.73 4.69 1.70
CA GLN A 159 7.53 5.69 2.42
C GLN A 159 8.72 6.19 1.60
N ASP A 160 9.47 5.29 0.99
CA ASP A 160 10.81 5.60 0.49
C ASP A 160 10.88 5.66 -1.04
N VAL A 161 10.00 4.93 -1.76
CA VAL A 161 9.95 4.92 -3.23
C VAL A 161 8.82 5.81 -3.75
N PHE A 162 7.58 5.45 -3.43
CA PHE A 162 6.41 6.27 -3.75
C PHE A 162 6.39 7.56 -2.95
N ARG A 163 6.96 7.57 -1.73
CA ARG A 163 7.08 8.74 -0.85
C ARG A 163 5.75 9.50 -0.71
N ALA A 164 4.73 8.81 -0.23
CA ALA A 164 3.43 9.38 0.07
C ALA A 164 3.56 10.59 1.01
N ASP A 165 2.87 11.68 0.68
CA ASP A 165 2.80 12.87 1.53
C ASP A 165 1.65 12.76 2.54
N ALA A 166 0.59 12.03 2.19
CA ALA A 166 -0.53 11.69 3.05
C ALA A 166 -0.97 10.25 2.83
N ALA A 167 -1.46 9.60 3.88
CA ALA A 167 -2.12 8.31 3.81
C ALA A 167 -3.51 8.39 4.46
N PHE A 168 -4.53 7.86 3.78
CA PHE A 168 -5.92 7.83 4.25
C PHE A 168 -6.37 6.39 4.41
N LEU A 169 -6.70 6.00 5.64
CA LEU A 169 -7.32 4.71 5.92
C LEU A 169 -8.81 4.78 5.56
N LEU A 170 -9.21 3.96 4.60
CA LEU A 170 -10.61 3.73 4.22
C LEU A 170 -11.11 2.53 5.02
N GLU A 171 -12.00 2.80 5.97
CA GLU A 171 -12.68 1.79 6.78
C GLU A 171 -14.19 2.05 6.79
N MET A 172 -14.95 1.02 7.18
CA MET A 172 -16.38 1.17 7.37
C MET A 172 -16.65 1.95 8.65
N SER A 173 -17.54 2.95 8.61
CA SER A 173 -18.12 3.52 9.82
C SER A 173 -18.77 2.41 10.63
N GLN A 174 -18.33 2.28 11.89
CA GLN A 174 -19.06 1.44 12.85
C GLN A 174 -20.48 2.03 13.01
N PRO A 175 -21.53 1.19 13.01
CA PRO A 175 -22.91 1.63 13.21
C PRO A 175 -23.14 2.20 14.62
#